data_AF-A0A1V5D2X4-F1
#
_entry.id   AF-A0A1V5D2X4-F1
#
_cell.length_a   1.000
_cell.length_b   1.000
_cell.length_c   1.000
_cell.angle_alpha   90.00
_cell.angle_beta   90.00
_cell.angle_gamma   90.00
#
_symmetry.space_group_name_H-M   'P 1'
#
loop_
_entity.id
_entity.type
_entity.pdbx_description
1 polymer ?
#
loop_
_entity_poly.entity_id
_entity_poly.type
_entity_poly.pdbx_seq_one_letter_code
_entity_poly.pdbx_strand_id
1 'polypeptide(L)' 'MDDICQRYHSMDFIEEDGITFVVFYDEKGTLVAKHEIPHQDVTEAIRLNGENN' A
#
# COMPACT_ATOMS: atom_id res chain seq x y z
N MET A 1 -13.81 7.72 25.75
CA MET A 1 -14.14 6.56 24.89
C MET A 1 -13.49 6.91 23.57
N ASP A 2 -12.21 6.55 23.51
CA ASP A 2 -11.25 7.12 22.58
C ASP A 2 -11.01 6.10 21.47
N ASP A 3 -12.03 5.96 20.62
CA ASP A 3 -11.98 5.20 19.38
C ASP A 3 -11.93 6.20 18.22
N ILE A 4 -10.85 6.99 18.14
CA ILE A 4 -10.51 7.67 16.89
C ILE A 4 -9.85 6.61 16.00
N CYS A 5 -10.67 5.66 15.54
CA CYS A 5 -10.34 4.84 14.40
C CYS A 5 -10.24 5.82 13.22
N GLN A 6 -9.01 6.26 12.93
CA GLN A 6 -8.72 7.20 11.86
C GLN A 6 -9.07 6.48 10.54
N ARG A 7 -10.31 6.66 10.09
CA ARG A 7 -10.82 6.05 8.86
C ARG A 7 -10.17 6.77 7.70
N TYR A 8 -9.22 6.12 7.05
CA TYR A 8 -8.79 6.55 5.73
C TYR A 8 -10.03 6.61 4.83
N HIS A 9 -10.35 7.79 4.31
CA HIS A 9 -11.54 8.01 3.50
C HIS A 9 -11.32 7.47 2.07
N SER A 10 -10.09 7.59 1.56
CA SER A 10 -9.76 7.17 0.21
C SER A 10 -8.31 6.74 0.09
N MET A 11 -8.05 5.83 -0.85
CA MET A 11 -6.74 5.31 -1.17
C MET A 11 -6.53 5.40 -2.68
N ASP A 12 -5.34 5.80 -3.10
CA ASP A 12 -4.97 5.94 -4.51
C ASP A 12 -3.57 5.38 -4.77
N PHE A 13 -3.29 5.02 -6.04
CA PHE A 13 -2.00 4.47 -6.45
C PHE A 13 -1.36 5.43 -7.44
N ILE A 14 -0.18 5.94 -7.09
CA ILE A 14 0.57 6.87 -7.93
C ILE A 14 1.90 6.22 -8.31
N GLU A 15 2.33 6.43 -9.55
CA GLU A 15 3.66 6.02 -10.01
C GLU A 15 4.54 7.27 -10.10
N GLU A 16 5.65 7.27 -9.39
CA GLU A 16 6.66 8.32 -9.45
C GLU A 16 8.04 7.67 -9.64
N ASP A 17 8.76 8.06 -10.69
CA ASP A 17 10.11 7.56 -11.00
C ASP A 17 10.19 6.02 -11.16
N GLY A 18 9.11 5.40 -11.65
CA GLY A 18 9.02 3.93 -11.80
C GLY A 18 8.79 3.19 -10.47
N ILE A 19 8.54 3.92 -9.39
CA ILE A 19 8.19 3.38 -8.08
C ILE A 19 6.69 3.60 -7.87
N THR A 20 5.98 2.52 -7.55
CA THR A 20 4.55 2.60 -7.22
C THR A 20 4.40 2.97 -5.75
N PHE A 21 3.60 3.99 -5.46
CA PHE A 21 3.22 4.38 -4.11
C PHE A 21 1.73 4.22 -3.90
N VAL A 22 1.35 3.76 -2.72
CA VAL A 22 -0.01 3.89 -2.20
C VAL A 22 -0.11 5.14 -1.34
N VAL A 23 -1.09 5.97 -1.62
CA VAL A 23 -1.39 7.19 -0.87
C VAL A 23 -2.76 7.10 -0.22
N PHE A 24 -2.86 7.58 1.02
CA PHE A 24 -4.10 7.59 1.79
C PHE A 24 -4.53 9.02 2.07
N TYR A 25 -5.81 9.28 1.87
CA TYR A 25 -6.43 10.58 2.08
C TYR A 25 -7.46 10.53 3.21
N ASP A 26 -7.50 11.60 3.99
CA ASP A 26 -8.55 11.86 4.97
C ASP A 26 -9.87 12.31 4.30
N GLU A 27 -10.97 12.43 5.05
CA GLU A 27 -12.29 12.88 4.57
C GLU A 27 -12.28 14.25 3.87
N LYS A 28 -11.27 15.08 4.16
CA LYS A 28 -11.06 16.39 3.52
C LYS A 28 -10.23 16.32 2.23
N GLY A 29 -9.83 15.13 1.78
CA GLY A 29 -8.92 14.95 0.64
C GLY A 29 -7.47 15.34 0.94
N THR A 30 -7.09 15.45 2.23
CA THR A 30 -5.71 15.74 2.63
C THR A 30 -4.91 14.45 2.68
N LEU A 31 -3.73 14.44 2.06
CA LEU A 31 -2.80 13.30 2.12
C LEU A 31 -2.35 13.09 3.57
N VAL A 32 -2.62 11.91 4.14
CA VAL A 32 -2.25 11.57 5.51
C VAL A 32 -1.14 10.52 5.58
N ALA A 33 -1.03 9.65 4.58
CA ALA A 33 0.04 8.67 4.52
C ALA A 33 0.42 8.36 3.07
N LYS A 34 1.70 8.04 2.86
CA LYS A 34 2.25 7.59 1.60
C LYS A 34 3.18 6.42 1.90
N HIS A 35 2.97 5.29 1.24
CA HIS A 35 3.78 4.09 1.38
C HIS A 35 4.29 3.65 0.02
N GLU A 36 5.58 3.35 -0.06
CA GLU A 36 6.16 2.71 -1.23
C GLU A 36 5.65 1.27 -1.31
N ILE A 37 5.13 0.88 -2.48
CA ILE A 37 4.85 -0.52 -2.76
C ILE A 37 6.12 -1.07 -3.38
N PRO A 38 6.87 -1.93 -2.67
CA PRO A 38 7.99 -2.60 -3.29
C PRO A 38 7.46 -3.36 -4.49
N HIS A 39 8.07 -3.18 -5.66
CA HIS A 39 7.88 -4.05 -6.81
C HIS A 39 8.38 -5.44 -6.41
N GLN A 40 7.51 -6.21 -5.75
CA GLN A 40 7.80 -7.59 -5.47
C GLN A 40 7.66 -8.30 -6.81
N ASP A 41 8.80 -8.62 -7.43
CA ASP A 41 8.88 -9.50 -8.59
C ASP A 41 8.06 -10.75 -8.25
N VAL A 42 6.87 -10.86 -8.86
CA VAL A 42 5.94 -11.99 -8.67
C VAL A 42 6.61 -13.34 -8.95
N THR A 43 7.75 -13.32 -9.64
CA THR A 43 8.65 -14.46 -9.85
C THR A 43 9.20 -15.07 -8.56
N GLU A 44 9.43 -14.28 -7.50
CA GLU A 44 9.94 -14.77 -6.21
C GLU A 44 8.82 -15.31 -5.30
N ALA A 45 7.61 -14.76 -5.38
CA ALA A 45 6.47 -15.21 -4.57
C ALA A 45 5.99 -16.62 -4.95
N ILE A 46 6.19 -17.03 -6.21
CA ILE A 46 5.86 -18.40 -6.68
C ILE A 46 6.85 -19.43 -6.14
N ARG A 47 8.11 -19.04 -5.84
CA ARG A 47 9.14 -19.96 -5.32
C ARG A 47 8.91 -20.37 -3.87
N LEU A 48 8.20 -19.57 -3.08
CA LEU A 48 7.97 -19.83 -1.65
C LEU A 48 6.81 -20.78 -1.34
N ASN A 49 6.01 -21.19 -2.34
CA ASN A 49 4.87 -22.10 -2.15
C ASN A 49 5.01 -23.43 -2.92
N GLY A 50 6.21 -23.76 -3.44
CA GLY A 50 6.44 -24.93 -4.29
C GLY A 50 7.43 -25.97 -3.75
N GLU A 51 7.96 -25.80 -2.53
CA GLU A 51 8.96 -26.70 -1.96
C GLU A 51 8.53 -27.17 -0.56
N ASN A 52 7.53 -28.04 -0.50
CA ASN A 52 7.34 -28.92 0.66
C ASN A 52 6.80 -30.28 0.21
N ASN A 53 7.78 -31.13 -0.14
CA ASN A 53 7.88 -32.60 0.02
C ASN A 53 6.62 -33.46 0.01
#